data_AF-A0A1R1MGE2-F1
#
_entry.id   AF-A0A1R1MGE2-F1
#
_cell.length_a   1.000
_cell.length_b   1.000
_cell.length_c   1.000
_cell.angle_alpha   90.00
_cell.angle_beta   90.00
_cell.angle_gamma   90.00
#
_symmetry.space_group_name_H-M   'P 1'
#
loop_
_entity.id
_entity.type
_entity.pdbx_description
1 polymer ?
#
loop_
_entity_poly.entity_id
_entity_poly.type
_entity_poly.pdbx_seq_one_letter_code
_entity_poly.pdbx_strand_id
1 'polypeptide(L)'
;MGKQKMTPLARSIFVAVLCFIPFSTHADGTYLLQRCQAAVAFSKAPEKFNRKAEMAYCLGLLQGVRETNRMYEDKDKKNAYFCLEGKHLGHTETAQLVVSYLESHPERLFQNESVLTVQALRQAFPCK
;
A
#
# COMPACT_ATOMS: atom_id res chain seq x y z
N MET A 1 27.28 -33.67 31.99
CA MET A 1 26.50 -32.82 31.06
C MET A 1 25.04 -32.82 31.51
N GLY A 2 24.63 -31.83 32.30
CA GLY A 2 23.28 -31.76 32.87
C GLY A 2 22.27 -31.24 31.85
N LYS A 3 21.19 -32.01 31.63
CA LYS A 3 20.04 -31.56 30.82
C LYS A 3 19.21 -30.59 31.66
N GLN A 4 19.29 -29.31 31.34
CA GLN A 4 18.48 -28.27 31.96
C GLN A 4 17.02 -28.45 31.51
N LYS A 5 16.20 -29.08 32.34
CA LYS A 5 14.75 -29.23 32.10
C LYS A 5 14.10 -27.88 32.40
N MET A 6 13.69 -27.19 31.35
CA MET A 6 12.98 -25.92 31.46
C MET A 6 11.61 -26.15 32.10
N THR A 7 11.35 -25.48 33.22
CA THR A 7 10.11 -25.61 33.99
C THR A 7 8.92 -25.06 33.18
N PRO A 8 7.70 -25.57 33.39
CA PRO A 8 6.52 -25.13 32.63
C PRO A 8 6.26 -23.62 32.74
N LEU A 9 6.64 -23.00 33.87
CA LEU A 9 6.57 -21.57 34.09
C LEU A 9 7.51 -20.77 33.16
N ALA A 10 8.77 -21.22 33.01
CA ALA A 10 9.74 -20.60 32.11
C ALA A 10 9.34 -20.73 30.63
N ARG A 11 8.64 -21.83 30.28
CA ARG A 11 8.12 -22.07 28.93
C ARG A 11 6.96 -21.14 28.58
N SER A 12 6.07 -20.84 29.53
CA SER A 12 4.97 -19.89 29.35
C SER A 12 5.45 -18.43 29.26
N ILE A 13 6.47 -18.06 30.04
CA ILE A 13 7.08 -16.72 29.96
C ILE A 13 7.72 -16.50 28.58
N PHE A 14 8.40 -17.51 28.03
CA PHE A 14 9.06 -17.41 26.73
C PHE A 14 8.05 -17.23 25.57
N VAL A 15 6.90 -17.90 25.63
CA VAL A 15 5.81 -17.74 24.65
C VAL A 15 5.18 -16.35 24.75
N ALA A 16 4.98 -15.84 25.96
CA ALA A 16 4.44 -14.49 26.16
C ALA A 16 5.37 -13.40 25.60
N VAL A 17 6.69 -13.53 25.82
CA VAL A 17 7.69 -12.57 25.32
C VAL A 17 7.76 -12.52 23.78
N LEU A 18 7.57 -13.66 23.10
CA LEU A 18 7.56 -13.71 21.63
C LEU A 18 6.35 -12.98 21.00
N CYS A 19 5.21 -12.89 21.70
CA CYS A 19 4.03 -12.16 21.21
C CYS A 19 4.16 -10.62 21.31
N PHE A 20 5.15 -10.10 22.04
CA PHE A 20 5.38 -8.66 22.19
C PHE A 20 6.41 -8.10 21.21
N ILE A 21 6.94 -8.90 20.27
CA ILE A 21 7.81 -8.36 19.23
C ILE A 21 6.92 -7.63 18.21
N PRO A 22 6.98 -6.29 18.10
CA PRO A 22 6.24 -5.60 17.06
C PRO A 22 6.77 -6.05 15.70
N PHE A 23 5.98 -6.87 14.99
CA PHE A 23 6.18 -7.08 13.56
C PHE A 23 6.01 -5.73 12.90
N SER A 24 7.12 -5.11 12.53
CA SER A 24 7.10 -3.82 11.82
C SER A 24 6.66 -4.09 10.38
N THR A 25 5.36 -4.21 10.16
CA THR A 25 4.77 -4.12 8.83
C THR A 25 4.77 -2.64 8.46
N HIS A 26 5.89 -2.14 7.96
CA HIS A 26 5.95 -0.76 7.48
C HIS A 26 5.06 -0.64 6.24
N ALA A 27 3.94 0.06 6.39
CA ALA A 27 3.07 0.49 5.29
C ALA A 27 3.72 1.67 4.55
N ASP A 28 4.87 1.40 3.95
CA ASP A 28 5.72 2.37 3.27
C ASP A 28 5.66 2.22 1.73
N GLY A 29 6.40 3.07 1.03
CA GLY A 29 6.48 3.06 -0.43
C GLY A 29 7.11 1.79 -1.00
N THR A 30 8.04 1.15 -0.29
CA THR A 30 8.63 -0.12 -0.75
C THR A 30 7.59 -1.22 -0.72
N TYR A 31 6.84 -1.30 0.38
CA TYR A 31 5.72 -2.22 0.53
C TYR A 31 4.65 -1.95 -0.53
N LEU A 32 4.26 -0.69 -0.72
CA LEU A 32 3.30 -0.29 -1.74
C LEU A 32 3.75 -0.68 -3.16
N LEU A 33 5.00 -0.40 -3.51
CA LEU A 33 5.55 -0.68 -4.84
C LEU A 33 5.45 -2.17 -5.17
N GLN A 34 5.88 -3.05 -4.26
CA GLN A 34 5.80 -4.50 -4.46
C GLN A 34 4.37 -4.98 -4.71
N ARG A 35 3.40 -4.44 -3.94
CA ARG A 35 1.99 -4.81 -4.01
C ARG A 35 1.34 -4.29 -5.30
N CYS A 36 1.63 -3.05 -5.69
CA CYS A 36 1.07 -2.48 -6.92
C CYS A 36 1.72 -3.03 -8.19
N GLN A 37 2.99 -3.44 -8.16
CA GLN A 37 3.57 -4.25 -9.24
C GLN A 37 2.84 -5.59 -9.41
N ALA A 38 2.29 -6.17 -8.33
CA ALA A 38 1.46 -7.36 -8.42
C ALA A 38 0.13 -7.05 -9.14
N ALA A 39 -0.51 -5.92 -8.85
CA ALA A 39 -1.71 -5.47 -9.57
C ALA A 39 -1.46 -5.22 -11.07
N VAL A 40 -0.32 -4.62 -11.42
CA VAL A 40 0.10 -4.42 -12.82
C VAL A 40 0.46 -5.73 -13.51
N ALA A 41 1.04 -6.70 -12.79
CA ALA A 41 1.34 -8.02 -13.35
C ALA A 41 0.06 -8.83 -13.62
N PHE A 42 -0.93 -8.76 -12.73
CA PHE A 42 -2.23 -9.41 -12.91
C PHE A 42 -2.92 -8.95 -14.20
N SER A 43 -2.89 -7.64 -14.51
CA SER A 43 -3.54 -7.13 -15.72
C SER A 43 -2.89 -7.61 -17.03
N LYS A 44 -1.65 -8.10 -16.98
CA LYS A 44 -0.93 -8.65 -18.15
C LYS A 44 -1.18 -10.15 -18.35
N ALA A 45 -1.34 -10.91 -17.28
CA ALA A 45 -1.43 -12.37 -17.34
C ALA A 45 -2.26 -12.93 -16.16
N PRO A 46 -3.59 -12.75 -16.17
CA PRO A 46 -4.45 -13.12 -15.02
C PRO A 46 -4.46 -14.62 -14.73
N GLU A 47 -4.42 -15.46 -15.76
CA GLU A 47 -4.52 -16.93 -15.66
C GLU A 47 -3.37 -17.59 -14.88
N LYS A 48 -2.21 -16.93 -14.82
CA LYS A 48 -0.99 -17.48 -14.17
C LYS A 48 -0.64 -16.76 -12.87
N PHE A 49 -1.52 -15.89 -12.39
CA PHE A 49 -1.20 -14.98 -11.31
C PHE A 49 -1.46 -15.59 -9.91
N ASN A 50 -0.42 -15.65 -9.09
CA ASN A 50 -0.44 -16.27 -7.75
C ASN A 50 -0.30 -15.28 -6.58
N ARG A 51 -0.05 -13.99 -6.84
CA ARG A 51 0.12 -12.93 -5.81
C ARG A 51 -1.19 -12.17 -5.53
N LYS A 52 -2.28 -12.92 -5.30
CA LYS A 52 -3.65 -12.39 -5.23
C LYS A 52 -3.85 -11.45 -4.04
N ALA A 53 -3.28 -11.78 -2.87
CA ALA A 53 -3.34 -10.94 -1.68
C ALA A 53 -2.65 -9.59 -1.93
N GLU A 54 -1.53 -9.62 -2.66
CA GLU A 54 -0.76 -8.42 -2.98
C GLU A 54 -1.50 -7.46 -3.91
N MET A 55 -2.04 -8.02 -4.98
CA MET A 55 -2.90 -7.30 -5.90
C MET A 55 -4.09 -6.71 -5.15
N ALA A 56 -4.81 -7.53 -4.36
CA ALA A 56 -6.00 -7.08 -3.65
C ALA A 56 -5.68 -5.93 -2.68
N TYR A 57 -4.56 -6.02 -1.96
CA TYR A 57 -4.10 -4.95 -1.08
C TYR A 57 -3.89 -3.64 -1.83
N CYS A 58 -3.11 -3.65 -2.93
CA CYS A 58 -2.89 -2.45 -3.72
C CYS A 58 -4.22 -1.89 -4.25
N LEU A 59 -5.04 -2.71 -4.90
CA LEU A 59 -6.28 -2.24 -5.51
C LEU A 59 -7.26 -1.65 -4.49
N GLY A 60 -7.33 -2.23 -3.29
CA GLY A 60 -8.13 -1.73 -2.18
C GLY A 60 -7.62 -0.39 -1.65
N LEU A 61 -6.32 -0.25 -1.40
CA LEU A 61 -5.71 1.01 -0.96
C LEU A 61 -5.95 2.11 -2.00
N LEU A 62 -5.67 1.83 -3.28
CA LEU A 62 -5.85 2.79 -4.37
C LEU A 62 -7.30 3.22 -4.53
N GLN A 63 -8.25 2.29 -4.40
CA GLN A 63 -9.66 2.63 -4.39
C GLN A 63 -10.00 3.53 -3.20
N GLY A 64 -9.56 3.18 -2.00
CA GLY A 64 -9.79 4.00 -0.80
C GLY A 64 -9.28 5.44 -0.96
N VAL A 65 -8.08 5.63 -1.51
CA VAL A 65 -7.54 6.97 -1.79
C VAL A 65 -8.38 7.73 -2.81
N ARG A 66 -8.79 7.09 -3.90
CA ARG A 66 -9.64 7.72 -4.93
C ARG A 66 -11.02 8.11 -4.42
N GLU A 67 -11.70 7.20 -3.71
CA GLU A 67 -13.02 7.49 -3.16
C GLU A 67 -12.96 8.55 -2.07
N THR A 68 -11.89 8.53 -1.24
CA THR A 68 -11.65 9.61 -0.28
C THR A 68 -11.48 10.94 -0.99
N ASN A 69 -10.64 11.02 -2.02
CA ASN A 69 -10.46 12.25 -2.79
C ASN A 69 -11.76 12.71 -3.46
N ARG A 70 -12.56 11.79 -4.00
CA ARG A 70 -13.86 12.10 -4.59
C ARG A 70 -14.80 12.76 -3.58
N MET A 71 -14.85 12.27 -2.35
CA MET A 71 -15.63 12.91 -1.27
C MET A 71 -15.16 14.35 -1.00
N TYR A 72 -13.84 14.62 -1.10
CA TYR A 72 -13.32 15.98 -1.00
C TYR A 72 -13.68 16.82 -2.23
N GLU A 73 -13.54 16.32 -3.45
CA GLU A 73 -13.95 17.03 -4.68
C GLU A 73 -15.44 17.40 -4.67
N ASP A 74 -16.30 16.51 -4.19
CA ASP A 74 -17.76 16.71 -4.13
C ASP A 74 -18.15 17.75 -3.05
N LYS A 75 -17.46 17.77 -1.90
CA LYS A 75 -17.74 18.71 -0.80
C LYS A 75 -17.10 20.08 -1.01
N ASP A 76 -15.83 20.11 -1.39
CA ASP A 76 -15.04 21.32 -1.60
C ASP A 76 -13.83 21.03 -2.52
N LYS A 77 -14.00 21.37 -3.80
CA LYS A 77 -12.96 21.21 -4.83
C LYS A 77 -11.61 21.83 -4.46
N LYS A 78 -11.58 22.87 -3.62
CA LYS A 78 -10.32 23.52 -3.21
C LYS A 78 -9.48 22.66 -2.26
N ASN A 79 -10.12 21.73 -1.56
CA ASN A 79 -9.50 20.85 -0.58
C ASN A 79 -9.29 19.42 -1.09
N ALA A 80 -9.57 19.17 -2.38
CA ALA A 80 -9.22 17.90 -3.01
C ALA A 80 -7.70 17.70 -3.03
N TYR A 81 -7.26 16.47 -2.84
CA TYR A 81 -5.84 16.14 -2.88
C TYR A 81 -5.30 16.13 -4.31
N PHE A 82 -6.11 15.73 -5.28
CA PHE A 82 -5.87 15.75 -6.72
C PHE A 82 -7.20 15.95 -7.46
N CYS A 83 -7.17 16.36 -8.72
CA CYS A 83 -8.38 16.75 -9.44
C CYS A 83 -8.53 15.98 -10.75
N LEU A 84 -9.53 15.10 -10.82
CA LEU A 84 -9.72 14.23 -11.99
C LEU A 84 -10.48 14.91 -13.13
N GLU A 85 -11.02 16.11 -12.93
CA GLU A 85 -11.79 16.88 -13.94
C GLU A 85 -12.93 16.05 -14.57
N GLY A 86 -13.58 15.19 -13.78
CA GLY A 86 -14.65 14.30 -14.23
C GLY A 86 -14.19 12.99 -14.90
N LYS A 87 -12.88 12.74 -14.99
CA LYS A 87 -12.33 11.45 -15.43
C LYS A 87 -12.55 10.37 -14.36
N HIS A 88 -12.79 9.15 -14.82
CA HIS A 88 -12.79 7.97 -13.96
C HIS A 88 -11.52 7.17 -14.20
N LEU A 89 -10.69 7.00 -13.17
CA LEU A 89 -9.48 6.19 -13.26
C LEU A 89 -9.79 4.72 -12.97
N GLY A 90 -9.41 3.86 -13.92
CA GLY A 90 -9.49 2.42 -13.72
C GLY A 90 -8.52 1.93 -12.64
N HIS A 91 -8.81 0.77 -12.04
CA HIS A 91 -7.94 0.15 -11.04
C HIS A 91 -6.51 -0.08 -11.56
N THR A 92 -6.38 -0.66 -12.76
CA THR A 92 -5.07 -0.93 -13.38
C THR A 92 -4.34 0.35 -13.76
N GLU A 93 -5.03 1.34 -14.33
CA GLU A 93 -4.46 2.63 -14.68
C GLU A 93 -3.92 3.35 -13.45
N THR A 94 -4.69 3.39 -12.36
CA THR A 94 -4.24 3.95 -11.08
C THR A 94 -2.99 3.24 -10.57
N ALA A 95 -2.94 1.90 -10.64
CA ALA A 95 -1.78 1.13 -10.20
C ALA A 95 -0.54 1.42 -11.05
N GLN A 96 -0.70 1.60 -12.37
CA GLN A 96 0.40 1.96 -13.27
C GLN A 96 0.98 3.33 -12.91
N LEU A 97 0.14 4.34 -12.71
CA LEU A 97 0.57 5.69 -12.31
C LEU A 97 1.35 5.67 -10.99
N VAL A 98 0.86 4.91 -10.00
CA VAL A 98 1.51 4.79 -8.69
C VAL A 98 2.83 4.06 -8.80
N VAL A 99 2.90 2.93 -9.53
CA VAL A 99 4.18 2.21 -9.77
C VAL A 99 5.19 3.13 -10.45
N SER A 100 4.80 3.84 -11.51
CA SER A 100 5.69 4.77 -12.21
C SER A 100 6.19 5.93 -11.33
N TYR A 101 5.33 6.47 -10.45
CA TYR A 101 5.75 7.49 -9.49
C TYR A 101 6.77 6.94 -8.48
N LEU A 102 6.52 5.75 -7.91
CA LEU A 102 7.40 5.14 -6.91
C LEU A 102 8.76 4.74 -7.51
N GLU A 103 8.78 4.20 -8.73
CA GLU A 103 10.01 3.83 -9.43
C GLU A 103 10.86 5.05 -9.82
N SER A 104 10.21 6.20 -10.09
CA SER A 104 10.91 7.46 -10.39
C SER A 104 11.34 8.27 -9.15
N HIS A 105 10.88 7.89 -7.96
CA HIS A 105 11.19 8.57 -6.70
C HIS A 105 11.64 7.58 -5.60
N PRO A 106 12.72 6.80 -5.83
CA PRO A 106 13.18 5.80 -4.87
C PRO A 106 13.57 6.41 -3.52
N GLU A 107 13.99 7.68 -3.50
CA GLU A 107 14.33 8.41 -2.28
C GLU A 107 13.13 8.65 -1.36
N ARG A 108 11.90 8.49 -1.85
CA ARG A 108 10.67 8.71 -1.07
C ARG A 108 10.04 7.44 -0.54
N LEU A 109 10.58 6.26 -0.87
CA LEU A 109 9.95 4.98 -0.54
C LEU A 109 9.84 4.68 0.96
N PHE A 110 10.53 5.45 1.81
CA PHE A 110 10.37 5.37 3.26
C PHE A 110 9.06 6.02 3.77
N GLN A 111 8.37 6.80 2.93
CA GLN A 111 7.15 7.51 3.31
C GLN A 111 5.94 6.57 3.32
N ASN A 112 4.88 6.98 4.01
CA ASN A 112 3.63 6.22 4.09
C ASN A 112 2.99 6.02 2.70
N GLU A 113 2.46 4.83 2.48
CA GLU A 113 1.85 4.40 1.22
C GLU A 113 0.67 5.29 0.74
N SER A 114 -0.17 5.81 1.66
CA SER A 114 -1.30 6.67 1.29
C SER A 114 -0.81 8.04 0.86
N VAL A 115 0.21 8.58 1.54
CA VAL A 115 0.86 9.84 1.17
C VAL A 115 1.47 9.74 -0.22
N LEU A 116 2.21 8.66 -0.49
CA LEU A 116 2.83 8.44 -1.80
C LEU A 116 1.79 8.22 -2.90
N THR A 117 0.70 7.51 -2.62
CA THR A 117 -0.42 7.35 -3.56
C THR A 117 -1.04 8.70 -3.92
N VAL A 118 -1.31 9.55 -2.93
CA VAL A 118 -1.84 10.90 -3.16
C VAL A 118 -0.85 11.74 -3.97
N GLN A 119 0.44 11.68 -3.67
CA GLN A 119 1.45 12.44 -4.42
C GLN A 119 1.55 11.97 -5.87
N ALA A 120 1.52 10.66 -6.12
CA ALA A 120 1.50 10.10 -7.48
C ALA A 120 0.31 10.61 -8.29
N LEU A 121 -0.89 10.56 -7.70
CA LEU A 121 -2.11 11.03 -8.35
C LEU A 121 -2.15 12.54 -8.50
N ARG A 122 -1.61 13.31 -7.55
CA ARG A 122 -1.45 14.76 -7.66
C ARG A 122 -0.48 15.16 -8.76
N GLN A 123 0.61 14.40 -8.95
CA GLN A 123 1.55 14.65 -10.04
C GLN A 123 0.90 14.42 -11.41
N ALA A 124 0.07 13.37 -11.52
CA ALA A 124 -0.66 13.07 -12.75
C ALA A 124 -1.87 14.00 -12.99
N PHE A 125 -2.53 14.44 -11.92
CA PHE A 125 -3.80 15.18 -11.93
C PHE A 125 -3.76 16.35 -10.93
N PRO A 126 -2.94 17.38 -11.19
CA PRO A 126 -2.88 18.56 -10.32
C PRO A 126 -4.22 19.31 -10.34
N CYS A 127 -4.62 19.81 -9.17
CA CYS A 127 -5.72 20.78 -9.06
C CYS A 127 -5.25 22.16 -9.56
N LYS A 128 -6.14 22.90 -10.22
CA LYS A 128 -5.92 24.28 -10.68
C LYS A 128 -6.50 25.30 -9.72
#